data_AF-A0A496WVJ3-F1
#
_entry.id   AF-A0A496WVJ3-F1
#
_cell.length_a   1.000
_cell.length_b   1.000
_cell.length_c   1.000
_cell.angle_alpha   90.00
_cell.angle_beta   90.00
_cell.angle_gamma   90.00
#
_symmetry.space_group_name_H-M   'P 1'
#
loop_
_entity.id
_entity.type
_entity.pdbx_description
1 polymer ?
#
loop_
_entity_poly.entity_id
_entity_poly.type
_entity_poly.pdbx_seq_one_letter_code
_entity_poly.pdbx_strand_id
1 'polypeptide(L)'
;MTNQLIEAISSAADNGKPLVWLDAEGYCSRVLLNDKTIPWTNTAEVVSIFGQIQGLLKADVAPVHLGNFLRAWLAANTIALAEMRGKKQARFAVKRLLGVEALRQLVHETVSSLCGSLSQSVVLVLPPNRELISWVNHETNGMGFNVITDMDVDSVSVYLADFLRIFSELDVAGVLLQLPEGTAVNPRLLELYSPIINVTRHYKWAFGMEVSAPGEVNDPEKQLQYIITDDVQSCSTGLVQTRAFWDTGTVKWEVPHFVYAEVPPGLQPELVLERLASLKG
;
A
#
# COMPACT_ATOMS: atom_id res chain seq x y z
N MET A 1 -2.78 9.60 22.86
CA MET A 1 -3.69 9.83 21.73
C MET A 1 -3.31 8.81 20.68
N THR A 2 -4.16 7.81 20.47
CA THR A 2 -3.90 6.64 19.65
C THR A 2 -4.30 6.96 18.20
N ASN A 3 -3.67 6.30 17.22
CA ASN A 3 -3.98 6.50 15.80
C ASN A 3 -5.37 5.93 15.46
N GLN A 4 -6.17 6.64 14.64
CA GLN A 4 -7.55 6.28 14.32
C GLN A 4 -7.70 4.88 13.70
N LEU A 5 -6.77 4.46 12.83
CA LEU A 5 -6.80 3.10 12.26
C LEU A 5 -6.58 2.05 13.35
N ILE A 6 -5.64 2.28 14.27
CA ILE A 6 -5.36 1.35 15.38
C ILE A 6 -6.51 1.29 16.38
N GLU A 7 -7.15 2.43 16.65
CA GLU A 7 -8.38 2.48 17.45
C GLU A 7 -9.51 1.71 16.77
N ALA A 8 -9.69 1.86 15.45
CA ALA A 8 -10.71 1.13 14.69
C ALA A 8 -10.44 -0.39 14.67
N ILE A 9 -9.19 -0.80 14.50
CA ILE A 9 -8.76 -2.21 14.57
C ILE A 9 -9.04 -2.79 15.97
N SER A 10 -8.73 -2.04 17.03
CA SER A 10 -8.97 -2.47 18.41
C SER A 10 -10.46 -2.54 18.72
N SER A 11 -11.26 -1.56 18.29
CA SER A 11 -12.71 -1.55 18.50
C SER A 11 -13.43 -2.66 17.73
N ALA A 12 -12.96 -3.02 16.53
CA ALA A 12 -13.47 -4.13 15.75
C ALA A 12 -13.32 -5.47 16.50
N ALA A 13 -12.19 -5.65 17.20
CA ALA A 13 -11.95 -6.81 18.06
C ALA A 13 -12.99 -6.91 19.19
N ASP A 14 -13.25 -5.79 19.88
CA ASP A 14 -14.18 -5.75 21.02
C ASP A 14 -15.64 -5.99 20.61
N ASN A 15 -16.03 -5.50 19.43
CA ASN A 15 -17.42 -5.57 18.94
C ASN A 15 -17.75 -6.88 18.19
N GLY A 16 -16.78 -7.77 17.99
CA GLY A 16 -16.98 -9.04 17.27
C GLY A 16 -17.29 -8.88 15.78
N LYS A 17 -17.03 -7.69 15.20
CA LYS A 17 -17.16 -7.40 13.77
C LYS A 17 -15.82 -6.89 13.25
N PRO A 18 -15.12 -7.64 12.39
CA PRO A 18 -13.81 -7.22 11.92
C PRO A 18 -13.92 -5.98 11.03
N LEU A 19 -12.95 -5.08 11.15
CA LEU A 19 -12.72 -4.02 10.17
C LEU A 19 -12.39 -4.67 8.82
N VAL A 20 -12.98 -4.21 7.72
CA VAL A 20 -12.78 -4.77 6.38
C VAL A 20 -11.90 -3.85 5.55
N TRP A 21 -10.67 -4.28 5.28
CA TRP A 21 -9.71 -3.68 4.37
C TRP A 21 -9.69 -4.47 3.06
N LEU A 22 -9.99 -3.83 1.94
CA LEU A 22 -9.94 -4.50 0.64
C LEU A 22 -8.96 -3.78 -0.29
N ASP A 23 -8.07 -4.55 -0.92
CA ASP A 23 -7.39 -4.09 -2.11
C ASP A 23 -8.23 -4.51 -3.32
N ALA A 24 -8.82 -3.53 -4.00
CA ALA A 24 -9.77 -3.75 -5.08
C ALA A 24 -9.33 -3.12 -6.41
N GLU A 25 -8.06 -2.73 -6.56
CA GLU A 25 -7.59 -2.04 -7.76
C GLU A 25 -7.75 -2.88 -9.03
N GLY A 26 -7.28 -4.14 -9.00
CA GLY A 26 -7.41 -5.05 -10.14
C GLY A 26 -8.86 -5.35 -10.49
N TYR A 27 -9.70 -5.53 -9.46
CA TYR A 27 -11.14 -5.69 -9.61
C TYR A 27 -11.82 -4.45 -10.21
N CYS A 28 -11.47 -3.24 -9.75
CA CYS A 28 -11.97 -2.00 -10.31
C CYS A 28 -11.63 -1.87 -11.79
N SER A 29 -10.37 -2.14 -12.16
CA SER A 29 -9.92 -2.07 -13.55
C SER A 29 -10.73 -2.99 -14.46
N ARG A 30 -11.01 -4.22 -14.02
CA ARG A 30 -11.81 -5.19 -14.76
C ARG A 30 -13.29 -4.82 -14.82
N VAL A 31 -13.92 -4.59 -13.67
CA VAL A 31 -15.38 -4.52 -13.53
C VAL A 31 -15.93 -3.11 -13.75
N LEU A 32 -15.30 -2.09 -13.15
CA LEU A 32 -15.80 -0.72 -13.21
C LEU A 32 -15.28 0.00 -14.46
N LEU A 33 -14.05 -0.31 -14.89
CA LEU A 33 -13.38 0.40 -15.99
C LEU A 33 -13.33 -0.38 -17.30
N ASN A 34 -13.96 -1.56 -17.38
CA ASN A 34 -13.98 -2.42 -18.58
C ASN A 34 -12.56 -2.70 -19.12
N ASP A 35 -11.71 -3.30 -18.28
CA ASP A 35 -10.31 -3.63 -18.54
C ASP A 35 -9.36 -2.43 -18.74
N LYS A 36 -9.83 -1.21 -18.46
CA LYS A 36 -8.95 -0.02 -18.45
C LYS A 36 -8.31 0.16 -17.08
N THR A 37 -7.11 0.71 -17.08
CA THR A 37 -6.41 1.10 -15.84
C THR A 37 -7.04 2.35 -15.25
N ILE A 38 -6.95 2.50 -13.93
CA ILE A 38 -7.27 3.76 -13.25
C ILE A 38 -6.39 4.88 -13.83
N PRO A 39 -6.95 6.03 -14.22
CA PRO A 39 -6.21 7.15 -14.79
C PRO A 39 -5.52 7.94 -13.67
N TRP A 40 -4.45 7.37 -13.11
CA TRP A 40 -3.72 7.92 -11.96
C TRP A 40 -3.14 9.33 -12.15
N THR A 41 -3.11 9.86 -13.38
CA THR A 41 -2.73 11.25 -13.70
C THR A 41 -3.89 12.25 -13.71
N ASN A 42 -5.13 11.78 -13.49
CA ASN A 42 -6.33 12.62 -13.40
C ASN A 42 -6.97 12.50 -12.01
N THR A 43 -6.75 13.49 -11.15
CA THR A 43 -7.28 13.55 -9.79
C THR A 43 -8.79 13.35 -9.70
N ALA A 44 -9.56 14.02 -10.56
CA ALA A 44 -11.02 13.96 -10.50
C ALA A 44 -11.54 12.55 -10.83
N GLU A 45 -10.95 11.89 -11.83
CA GLU A 45 -11.31 10.53 -12.18
C GLU A 45 -10.90 9.54 -11.08
N VAL A 46 -9.71 9.67 -10.49
CA VAL A 46 -9.28 8.84 -9.35
C VAL A 46 -10.26 8.96 -8.18
N VAL A 47 -10.61 10.18 -7.77
CA VAL A 47 -11.54 10.41 -6.65
C VAL A 47 -12.93 9.82 -6.94
N SER A 48 -13.45 10.03 -8.16
CA SER A 48 -14.71 9.43 -8.59
C SER A 48 -14.68 7.89 -8.51
N ILE A 49 -13.59 7.28 -8.98
CA ILE A 49 -13.42 5.82 -8.97
C ILE A 49 -13.34 5.29 -7.54
N PHE A 50 -12.56 5.92 -6.66
CA PHE A 50 -12.51 5.53 -5.25
C PHE A 50 -13.87 5.64 -4.56
N GLY A 51 -14.64 6.70 -4.85
CA GLY A 51 -16.02 6.82 -4.38
C GLY A 51 -16.92 5.67 -4.85
N GLN A 52 -16.78 5.22 -6.10
CA GLN A 52 -17.52 4.07 -6.64
C GLN A 52 -17.10 2.76 -5.98
N ILE A 53 -15.80 2.52 -5.80
CA ILE A 53 -15.27 1.33 -5.11
C ILE A 53 -15.83 1.27 -3.68
N GLN A 54 -15.77 2.39 -2.94
CA GLN A 54 -16.27 2.42 -1.57
C GLN A 54 -17.79 2.31 -1.48
N GLY A 55 -18.53 2.90 -2.42
CA GLY A 55 -19.99 2.73 -2.50
C GLY A 55 -20.39 1.27 -2.76
N LEU A 56 -19.62 0.54 -3.56
CA LEU A 56 -19.87 -0.85 -3.93
C LEU A 56 -19.46 -1.83 -2.83
N LEU A 57 -18.18 -1.82 -2.43
CA LEU A 57 -17.60 -2.82 -1.53
C LEU A 57 -17.79 -2.48 -0.06
N LYS A 58 -18.00 -1.19 0.24
CA LYS A 58 -18.15 -0.65 1.60
C LYS A 58 -17.00 -1.08 2.51
N ALA A 59 -15.77 -1.04 2.01
CA ALA A 59 -14.60 -1.30 2.85
C ALA A 59 -14.48 -0.18 3.90
N ASP A 60 -13.81 -0.47 5.00
CA ASP A 60 -13.51 0.47 6.08
C ASP A 60 -12.18 1.21 5.84
N VAL A 61 -11.32 0.63 5.00
CA VAL A 61 -10.02 1.19 4.60
C VAL A 61 -9.97 1.37 3.09
N ALA A 62 -9.41 2.51 2.67
CA ALA A 62 -9.14 2.85 1.28
C ALA A 62 -7.61 2.83 1.02
N PRO A 63 -7.06 1.73 0.48
CA PRO A 63 -5.65 1.68 0.10
C PRO A 63 -5.37 2.54 -1.14
N VAL A 64 -4.35 3.39 -1.07
CA VAL A 64 -3.90 4.26 -2.16
C VAL A 64 -2.47 3.89 -2.53
N HIS A 65 -2.33 3.17 -3.64
CA HIS A 65 -1.05 2.67 -4.14
C HIS A 65 -0.19 3.76 -4.77
N LEU A 66 0.76 4.30 -4.00
CA LEU A 66 1.62 5.39 -4.45
C LEU A 66 2.46 5.00 -5.68
N GLY A 67 2.86 3.73 -5.77
CA GLY A 67 3.59 3.20 -6.92
C GLY A 67 2.88 3.40 -8.27
N ASN A 68 1.55 3.43 -8.28
CA ASN A 68 0.78 3.56 -9.52
C ASN A 68 0.75 4.99 -10.05
N PHE A 69 0.77 5.99 -9.16
CA PHE A 69 1.01 7.38 -9.55
C PHE A 69 2.41 7.54 -10.15
N LEU A 70 3.44 6.96 -9.53
CA LEU A 70 4.81 7.02 -10.07
C LEU A 70 4.87 6.45 -11.48
N ARG A 71 4.27 5.26 -11.68
CA ARG A 71 4.21 4.58 -12.98
C ARG A 71 3.48 5.38 -14.04
N ALA A 72 2.26 5.82 -13.74
CA ALA A 72 1.42 6.55 -14.69
C ALA A 72 2.03 7.90 -15.06
N TRP A 73 2.58 8.63 -14.07
CA TRP A 73 3.24 9.90 -14.33
C TRP A 73 4.49 9.72 -15.19
N LEU A 74 5.35 8.74 -14.88
CA LEU A 74 6.56 8.50 -15.67
C LEU A 74 6.23 8.10 -17.12
N ALA A 75 5.21 7.26 -17.31
CA ALA A 75 4.72 6.87 -18.64
C ALA A 75 4.19 8.07 -19.45
N ALA A 76 3.53 9.03 -18.80
CA ALA A 76 3.03 10.25 -19.44
C ALA A 76 4.11 11.32 -19.69
N ASN A 77 5.27 11.24 -19.03
CA ASN A 77 6.30 12.28 -19.04
C ASN A 77 7.65 11.76 -19.55
N THR A 78 7.70 11.42 -20.84
CA THR A 78 8.89 10.84 -21.49
C THR A 78 10.13 11.76 -21.49
N ILE A 79 9.95 13.08 -21.43
CA ILE A 79 11.05 14.05 -21.31
C ILE A 79 11.75 13.90 -19.96
N ALA A 80 10.99 13.82 -18.87
CA ALA A 80 11.53 13.63 -17.52
C ALA A 80 12.28 12.29 -17.41
N LEU A 81 11.76 11.23 -18.06
CA LEU A 81 12.43 9.95 -18.16
C LEU A 81 13.81 10.07 -18.85
N ALA A 82 13.92 10.87 -19.91
CA ALA A 82 15.18 11.08 -20.63
C ALA A 82 16.24 11.79 -19.76
N GLU A 83 15.84 12.73 -18.91
CA GLU A 83 16.74 13.44 -17.99
C GLU A 83 17.32 12.56 -16.87
N MET A 84 16.65 11.44 -16.56
CA MET A 84 17.06 10.50 -15.52
C MET A 84 18.07 9.44 -16.01
N ARG A 85 18.38 9.41 -17.31
CA ARG A 85 19.26 8.40 -17.93
C ARG A 85 20.75 8.58 -17.63
N GLY A 86 21.51 7.50 -17.77
CA GLY A 86 22.97 7.55 -17.93
C GLY A 86 23.79 7.68 -16.64
N LYS A 87 23.18 7.58 -15.46
CA LYS A 87 23.89 7.54 -14.17
C LYS A 87 24.03 6.11 -13.68
N LYS A 88 25.22 5.79 -13.15
CA LYS A 88 25.55 4.43 -12.66
C LYS A 88 24.90 4.07 -11.32
N GLN A 89 24.47 5.02 -10.50
CA GLN A 89 23.93 4.68 -9.18
C GLN A 89 22.48 4.19 -9.29
N ALA A 90 22.21 2.98 -8.81
CA ALA A 90 20.89 2.33 -8.91
C ALA A 90 19.76 3.19 -8.31
N ARG A 91 20.05 3.97 -7.27
CA ARG A 91 19.08 4.84 -6.59
C ARG A 91 18.89 6.23 -7.21
N PHE A 92 19.73 6.65 -8.16
CA PHE A 92 19.71 8.02 -8.67
C PHE A 92 18.40 8.37 -9.35
N ALA A 93 17.90 7.48 -10.21
CA ALA A 93 16.67 7.72 -10.97
C ALA A 93 15.45 7.78 -10.03
N VAL A 94 15.39 6.90 -9.01
CA VAL A 94 14.34 6.95 -7.97
C VAL A 94 14.38 8.29 -7.22
N LYS A 95 15.55 8.75 -6.79
CA LYS A 95 15.71 10.06 -6.14
C LYS A 95 15.16 11.20 -7.01
N ARG A 96 15.48 11.17 -8.30
CA ARG A 96 15.03 12.19 -9.26
C ARG A 96 13.52 12.14 -9.43
N LEU A 97 12.94 10.96 -9.65
CA LEU A 97 11.50 10.77 -9.81
C LEU A 97 10.74 11.28 -8.58
N LEU A 98 11.11 10.83 -7.37
CA LEU A 98 10.48 11.26 -6.13
C LEU A 98 10.69 12.75 -5.82
N GLY A 99 11.63 13.42 -6.49
CA GLY A 99 11.89 14.85 -6.36
C GLY A 99 11.21 15.72 -7.42
N VAL A 100 10.43 15.14 -8.34
CA VAL A 100 9.71 15.93 -9.34
C VAL A 100 8.52 16.64 -8.70
N GLU A 101 8.53 17.96 -8.73
CA GLU A 101 7.51 18.79 -8.08
C GLU A 101 6.11 18.58 -8.67
N ALA A 102 5.99 18.51 -10.00
CA ALA A 102 4.70 18.27 -10.65
C ALA A 102 4.06 16.93 -10.27
N LEU A 103 4.88 15.90 -10.03
CA LEU A 103 4.42 14.60 -9.53
C LEU A 103 4.00 14.71 -8.06
N ARG A 104 4.83 15.35 -7.21
CA ARG A 104 4.49 15.58 -5.80
C ARG A 104 3.16 16.30 -5.65
N GLN A 105 2.96 17.36 -6.44
CA GLN A 105 1.73 18.13 -6.45
C GLN A 105 0.52 17.27 -6.87
N LEU A 106 0.62 16.54 -7.99
CA LEU A 106 -0.44 15.63 -8.45
C LEU A 106 -0.85 14.62 -7.37
N VAL A 107 0.13 13.94 -6.77
CA VAL A 107 -0.15 12.90 -5.75
C VAL A 107 -0.73 13.54 -4.50
N HIS A 108 -0.18 14.67 -4.05
CA HIS A 108 -0.69 15.40 -2.90
C HIS A 108 -2.14 15.86 -3.12
N GLU A 109 -2.44 16.52 -4.24
CA GLU A 109 -3.79 16.98 -4.58
C GLU A 109 -4.79 15.81 -4.62
N THR A 110 -4.36 14.67 -5.16
CA THR A 110 -5.21 13.49 -5.24
C THR A 110 -5.47 12.87 -3.88
N VAL A 111 -4.43 12.64 -3.07
CA VAL A 111 -4.59 12.09 -1.71
C VAL A 111 -5.38 13.05 -0.81
N SER A 112 -5.13 14.35 -0.91
CA SER A 112 -5.89 15.38 -0.18
C SER A 112 -7.38 15.32 -0.53
N SER A 113 -7.70 15.21 -1.83
CA SER A 113 -9.08 15.07 -2.29
C SER A 113 -9.74 13.77 -1.81
N LEU A 114 -8.99 12.66 -1.74
CA LEU A 114 -9.48 11.40 -1.20
C LEU A 114 -9.76 11.48 0.30
N CYS A 115 -8.83 12.01 1.10
CA CYS A 115 -9.03 12.24 2.53
C CYS A 115 -10.24 13.16 2.81
N GLY A 116 -10.48 14.16 1.97
CA GLY A 116 -11.62 15.07 2.12
C GLY A 116 -12.96 14.53 1.62
N SER A 117 -12.97 13.46 0.81
CA SER A 117 -14.19 12.93 0.17
C SER A 117 -14.63 11.57 0.68
N LEU A 118 -13.71 10.76 1.19
CA LEU A 118 -14.00 9.44 1.74
C LEU A 118 -14.22 9.52 3.25
N SER A 119 -15.17 8.74 3.76
CA SER A 119 -15.34 8.54 5.21
C SER A 119 -14.44 7.44 5.77
N GLN A 120 -13.81 6.66 4.89
CA GLN A 120 -12.93 5.53 5.22
C GLN A 120 -11.53 5.99 5.61
N SER A 121 -10.81 5.13 6.32
CA SER A 121 -9.40 5.37 6.63
C SER A 121 -8.56 5.27 5.36
N VAL A 122 -7.94 6.37 4.94
CA VAL A 122 -7.02 6.37 3.79
C VAL A 122 -5.66 5.85 4.23
N VAL A 123 -5.18 4.77 3.60
CA VAL A 123 -3.86 4.19 3.85
C VAL A 123 -3.00 4.28 2.60
N LEU A 124 -1.80 4.83 2.73
CA LEU A 124 -0.85 4.91 1.62
C LEU A 124 -0.08 3.60 1.49
N VAL A 125 -0.12 2.98 0.31
CA VAL A 125 0.58 1.72 0.05
C VAL A 125 1.87 2.00 -0.72
N LEU A 126 2.97 1.50 -0.17
CA LEU A 126 4.32 1.63 -0.73
C LEU A 126 4.77 0.31 -1.37
N PRO A 127 5.36 0.36 -2.57
CA PRO A 127 6.01 -0.80 -3.16
C PRO A 127 7.32 -1.14 -2.40
N PRO A 128 7.83 -2.37 -2.51
CA PRO A 128 9.15 -2.70 -2.01
C PRO A 128 10.24 -1.81 -2.64
N ASN A 129 11.17 -1.29 -1.84
CA ASN A 129 12.22 -0.39 -2.37
C ASN A 129 13.06 -1.05 -3.47
N ARG A 130 13.37 -2.34 -3.34
CA ARG A 130 14.14 -3.08 -4.35
C ARG A 130 13.41 -3.13 -5.70
N GLU A 131 12.10 -3.34 -5.66
CA GLU A 131 11.26 -3.33 -6.87
C GLU A 131 11.14 -1.94 -7.46
N LEU A 132 10.95 -0.91 -6.63
CA LEU A 132 10.92 0.49 -7.08
C LEU A 132 12.24 0.87 -7.79
N ILE A 133 13.39 0.52 -7.19
CA ILE A 133 14.71 0.72 -7.78
C ILE A 133 14.83 -0.02 -9.11
N SER A 134 14.45 -1.30 -9.12
CA SER A 134 14.50 -2.15 -10.31
C SER A 134 13.68 -1.57 -11.46
N TRP A 135 12.43 -1.22 -11.18
CA TRP A 135 11.49 -0.67 -12.14
C TRP A 135 11.97 0.68 -12.70
N VAL A 136 12.32 1.66 -11.87
CA VAL A 136 12.76 2.97 -12.39
C VAL A 136 14.05 2.85 -13.20
N ASN A 137 14.98 1.97 -12.80
CA ASN A 137 16.20 1.73 -13.59
C ASN A 137 15.90 1.09 -14.93
N HIS A 138 14.97 0.14 -14.97
CA HIS A 138 14.51 -0.47 -16.22
C HIS A 138 13.93 0.59 -17.17
N GLU A 139 13.02 1.43 -16.69
CA GLU A 139 12.39 2.48 -17.50
C GLU A 139 13.40 3.51 -18.03
N THR A 140 14.42 3.83 -17.25
CA THR A 140 15.39 4.88 -17.60
C THR A 140 16.56 4.36 -18.45
N ASN A 141 17.17 3.24 -18.07
CA ASN A 141 18.43 2.76 -18.66
C ASN A 141 18.28 1.44 -19.45
N GLY A 142 17.09 0.84 -19.47
CA GLY A 142 16.86 -0.48 -20.06
C GLY A 142 17.40 -1.62 -19.18
N MET A 143 17.56 -2.81 -19.77
CA MET A 143 18.12 -3.97 -19.08
C MET A 143 19.63 -3.81 -18.86
N GLY A 144 20.05 -3.67 -17.60
CA GLY A 144 21.45 -3.53 -17.22
C GLY A 144 21.55 -3.27 -15.72
N PHE A 145 21.42 -4.31 -14.91
CA PHE A 145 21.38 -4.17 -13.46
C PHE A 145 22.75 -3.92 -12.86
N ASN A 146 22.84 -2.88 -12.05
CA ASN A 146 23.74 -2.92 -10.91
C ASN A 146 23.08 -3.72 -9.79
N VAL A 147 23.88 -4.50 -9.06
CA VAL A 147 23.43 -5.22 -7.87
C VAL A 147 22.83 -4.21 -6.89
N ILE A 148 21.54 -4.37 -6.57
CA ILE A 148 20.85 -3.52 -5.59
C ILE A 148 21.34 -3.96 -4.20
N THR A 149 22.00 -3.07 -3.49
CA THR A 149 22.55 -3.34 -2.15
C THR A 149 21.59 -2.89 -1.06
N ASP A 150 21.83 -3.31 0.19
CA ASP A 150 21.10 -2.80 1.36
C ASP A 150 21.25 -1.28 1.51
N MET A 151 22.42 -0.72 1.15
CA MET A 151 22.62 0.73 1.14
C MET A 151 21.70 1.45 0.16
N ASP A 152 21.38 0.82 -0.98
CA ASP A 152 20.43 1.40 -1.94
C ASP A 152 19.00 1.35 -1.41
N VAL A 153 18.62 0.26 -0.73
CA VAL A 153 17.32 0.10 -0.05
C VAL A 153 17.16 1.17 1.03
N ASP A 154 18.15 1.30 1.92
CA ASP A 154 18.17 2.32 2.99
C ASP A 154 18.09 3.75 2.43
N SER A 155 18.90 4.04 1.40
CA SER A 155 18.86 5.36 0.75
C SER A 155 17.50 5.68 0.13
N VAL A 156 16.83 4.68 -0.48
CA VAL A 156 15.48 4.88 -1.02
C VAL A 156 14.44 5.04 0.07
N SER A 157 14.60 4.39 1.23
CA SER A 157 13.77 4.66 2.41
C SER A 157 13.85 6.12 2.83
N VAL A 158 15.04 6.73 2.79
CA VAL A 158 15.20 8.18 3.05
C VAL A 158 14.43 9.03 2.03
N TYR A 159 14.48 8.68 0.75
CA TYR A 159 13.77 9.43 -0.29
C TYR A 159 12.25 9.27 -0.21
N LEU A 160 11.75 8.07 0.09
CA LEU A 160 10.33 7.83 0.33
C LEU A 160 9.85 8.52 1.60
N ALA A 161 10.66 8.52 2.67
CA ALA A 161 10.36 9.27 3.88
C ALA A 161 10.22 10.78 3.59
N ASP A 162 11.09 11.35 2.75
CA ASP A 162 10.94 12.73 2.28
C ASP A 162 9.69 12.94 1.44
N PHE A 163 9.40 12.04 0.50
CA PHE A 163 8.20 12.09 -0.33
C PHE A 163 6.92 12.02 0.52
N LEU A 164 6.88 11.16 1.54
CA LEU A 164 5.75 11.03 2.45
C LEU A 164 5.46 12.30 3.25
N ARG A 165 6.46 13.15 3.52
CA ARG A 165 6.26 14.41 4.28
C ARG A 165 5.30 15.37 3.59
N ILE A 166 5.10 15.25 2.28
CA ILE A 166 4.12 16.09 1.57
C ILE A 166 2.70 15.86 2.11
N PHE A 167 2.39 14.70 2.71
CA PHE A 167 1.07 14.38 3.26
C PHE A 167 0.91 14.78 4.73
N SER A 168 1.88 15.47 5.33
CA SER A 168 1.94 15.73 6.79
C SER A 168 0.74 16.49 7.37
N GLU A 169 0.03 17.26 6.54
CA GLU A 169 -1.17 18.02 6.93
C GLU A 169 -2.49 17.30 6.57
N LEU A 170 -2.40 16.10 5.97
CA LEU A 170 -3.57 15.33 5.54
C LEU A 170 -3.98 14.30 6.59
N ASP A 171 -5.25 13.92 6.57
CA ASP A 171 -5.82 12.88 7.42
C ASP A 171 -5.52 11.48 6.88
N VAL A 172 -4.23 11.17 6.74
CA VAL A 172 -3.74 9.84 6.38
C VAL A 172 -3.78 8.97 7.64
N ALA A 173 -4.47 7.83 7.55
CA ALA A 173 -4.63 6.93 8.67
C ALA A 173 -3.39 6.05 8.89
N GLY A 174 -2.70 5.69 7.80
CA GLY A 174 -1.55 4.80 7.88
C GLY A 174 -0.73 4.69 6.60
N VAL A 175 0.36 3.95 6.71
CA VAL A 175 1.25 3.54 5.62
C VAL A 175 1.44 2.03 5.69
N LEU A 176 1.20 1.35 4.57
CA LEU A 176 1.46 -0.07 4.39
C LEU A 176 2.65 -0.25 3.45
N LEU A 177 3.67 -0.98 3.87
CA LEU A 177 4.75 -1.42 2.99
C LEU A 177 4.48 -2.85 2.50
N GLN A 178 4.36 -3.03 1.20
CA GLN A 178 4.28 -4.37 0.61
C GLN A 178 5.69 -4.95 0.47
N LEU A 179 5.85 -6.21 0.84
CA LEU A 179 7.09 -6.96 0.72
C LEU A 179 6.92 -8.13 -0.24
N PRO A 180 7.99 -8.56 -0.93
CA PRO A 180 7.95 -9.80 -1.70
C PRO A 180 7.64 -11.01 -0.82
N GLU A 181 6.99 -12.01 -1.39
CA GLU A 181 6.74 -13.31 -0.75
C GLU A 181 8.03 -13.91 -0.16
N GLY A 182 7.93 -14.52 1.02
CA GLY A 182 9.06 -15.14 1.69
C GLY A 182 9.98 -14.17 2.43
N THR A 183 9.77 -12.85 2.33
CA THR A 183 10.62 -11.86 2.99
C THR A 183 10.53 -12.01 4.51
N ALA A 184 11.67 -12.24 5.16
CA ALA A 184 11.73 -12.26 6.62
C ALA A 184 11.58 -10.84 7.18
N VAL A 185 10.62 -10.64 8.07
CA VAL A 185 10.42 -9.39 8.82
C VAL A 185 11.25 -9.48 10.10
N ASN A 186 12.46 -8.93 10.08
CA ASN A 186 13.41 -9.00 11.18
C ASN A 186 14.04 -7.63 11.47
N PRO A 187 14.81 -7.46 12.58
CA PRO A 187 15.37 -6.16 12.95
C PRO A 187 16.25 -5.52 11.87
N ARG A 188 16.96 -6.33 11.07
CA ARG A 188 17.78 -5.83 9.97
C ARG A 188 16.92 -5.24 8.85
N LEU A 189 15.81 -5.88 8.49
CA LEU A 189 14.87 -5.31 7.52
C LEU A 189 14.28 -4.00 8.06
N LEU A 190 13.85 -3.99 9.32
CA LEU A 190 13.27 -2.80 9.95
C LEU A 190 14.27 -1.63 10.00
N GLU A 191 15.57 -1.91 10.21
CA GLU A 191 16.63 -0.89 10.16
C GLU A 191 16.70 -0.20 8.78
N LEU A 192 16.64 -0.97 7.69
CA LEU A 192 16.64 -0.45 6.31
C LEU A 192 15.42 0.43 6.00
N TYR A 193 14.31 0.23 6.72
CA TYR A 193 13.08 1.01 6.57
C TYR A 193 12.87 2.04 7.70
N SER A 194 13.86 2.20 8.58
CA SER A 194 13.77 3.11 9.72
C SER A 194 13.43 4.56 9.35
N PRO A 195 13.86 5.15 8.21
CA PRO A 195 13.42 6.49 7.82
C PRO A 195 11.90 6.59 7.62
N ILE A 196 11.27 5.55 7.04
CA ILE A 196 9.83 5.49 6.82
C ILE A 196 9.11 5.30 8.16
N ILE A 197 9.56 4.34 8.98
CA ILE A 197 9.03 4.08 10.34
C ILE A 197 9.07 5.35 11.20
N ASN A 198 10.16 6.11 11.13
CA ASN A 198 10.30 7.35 11.90
C ASN A 198 9.36 8.44 11.43
N VAL A 199 9.15 8.58 10.12
CA VAL A 199 8.20 9.54 9.54
C VAL A 199 6.76 9.20 9.91
N THR A 200 6.35 7.94 9.78
CA THR A 200 5.00 7.50 10.14
C THR A 200 4.75 7.70 11.64
N ARG A 201 5.71 7.34 12.50
CA ARG A 201 5.63 7.59 13.94
C ARG A 201 5.52 9.08 14.27
N HIS A 202 6.32 9.92 13.61
CA HIS A 202 6.32 11.37 13.83
C HIS A 202 4.96 12.00 13.50
N TYR A 203 4.36 11.64 12.36
CA TYR A 203 3.03 12.11 11.95
C TYR A 203 1.88 11.27 12.52
N LYS A 204 2.19 10.28 13.38
CA LYS A 204 1.23 9.38 14.03
C LYS A 204 0.39 8.57 13.04
N TRP A 205 0.94 8.24 11.88
CA TRP A 205 0.35 7.29 10.94
C TRP A 205 0.66 5.87 11.40
N ALA A 206 -0.34 4.98 11.35
CA ALA A 206 -0.11 3.57 11.61
C ALA A 206 0.78 2.98 10.52
N PHE A 207 1.88 2.33 10.90
CA PHE A 207 2.78 1.66 9.99
C PHE A 207 2.66 0.15 10.13
N GLY A 208 2.54 -0.51 8.98
CA GLY A 208 2.52 -1.96 8.91
C GLY A 208 3.18 -2.48 7.64
N MET A 209 3.33 -3.80 7.59
CA MET A 209 3.91 -4.52 6.45
C MET A 209 2.95 -5.61 5.97
N GLU A 210 2.90 -5.82 4.66
CA GLU A 210 2.23 -6.95 4.03
C GLU A 210 3.29 -7.90 3.46
N VAL A 211 3.19 -9.18 3.80
CA VAL A 211 4.09 -10.23 3.31
C VAL A 211 3.38 -11.58 3.31
N SER A 212 3.43 -12.30 2.20
CA SER A 212 2.97 -13.68 2.12
C SER A 212 4.10 -14.65 2.49
N ALA A 213 3.76 -15.73 3.20
CA ALA A 213 4.65 -16.79 3.67
C ALA A 213 5.98 -16.28 4.24
N PRO A 214 5.97 -15.35 5.22
CA PRO A 214 7.20 -14.77 5.74
C PRO A 214 8.13 -15.86 6.29
N GLY A 215 9.42 -15.80 5.97
CA GLY A 215 10.39 -16.74 6.52
C GLY A 215 10.55 -16.63 8.04
N GLU A 216 10.27 -15.45 8.60
CA GLU A 216 10.28 -15.13 10.03
C GLU A 216 9.49 -13.82 10.25
N VAL A 217 8.84 -13.68 11.41
CA VAL A 217 8.35 -12.39 11.91
C VAL A 217 8.93 -12.16 13.31
N ASN A 218 9.81 -11.15 13.40
CA ASN A 218 10.56 -10.82 14.61
C ASN A 218 10.74 -9.31 14.72
N ASP A 219 9.86 -8.69 15.50
CA ASP A 219 9.87 -7.26 15.81
C ASP A 219 9.88 -7.05 17.34
N PRO A 220 11.04 -7.22 18.00
CA PRO A 220 11.14 -7.17 19.45
C PRO A 220 10.86 -5.77 20.00
N GLU A 221 11.07 -4.74 19.18
CA GLU A 221 10.83 -3.33 19.53
C GLU A 221 9.40 -2.88 19.26
N LYS A 222 8.56 -3.76 18.67
CA LYS A 222 7.16 -3.46 18.31
C LYS A 222 7.05 -2.18 17.46
N GLN A 223 7.94 -2.06 16.47
CA GLN A 223 7.97 -0.95 15.54
C GLN A 223 6.76 -0.96 14.59
N LEU A 224 6.26 -2.14 14.24
CA LEU A 224 5.06 -2.35 13.44
C LEU A 224 3.82 -2.24 14.34
N GLN A 225 2.81 -1.48 13.89
CA GLN A 225 1.51 -1.44 14.56
C GLN A 225 0.56 -2.53 14.06
N TYR A 226 0.80 -3.07 12.87
CA TYR A 226 0.07 -4.20 12.29
C TYR A 226 0.93 -4.93 11.25
N ILE A 227 0.61 -6.20 11.00
CA ILE A 227 1.18 -7.00 9.91
C ILE A 227 0.05 -7.72 9.17
N ILE A 228 0.19 -7.87 7.85
CA ILE A 228 -0.73 -8.61 6.97
C ILE A 228 0.05 -9.80 6.40
N THR A 229 -0.40 -11.03 6.68
CA THR A 229 0.29 -12.27 6.28
C THR A 229 -0.63 -13.48 6.32
N ASP A 230 -0.43 -14.43 5.42
CA ASP A 230 -1.12 -15.72 5.43
C ASP A 230 -0.65 -16.69 6.53
N ASP A 231 0.46 -16.41 7.24
CA ASP A 231 0.94 -17.18 8.40
C ASP A 231 0.41 -16.65 9.73
N VAL A 232 -0.63 -17.31 10.24
CA VAL A 232 -1.35 -16.95 11.48
C VAL A 232 -0.50 -17.14 12.74
N GLN A 233 0.48 -18.06 12.74
CA GLN A 233 1.24 -18.41 13.96
C GLN A 233 2.27 -17.35 14.34
N SER A 234 2.70 -16.56 13.36
CA SER A 234 3.77 -15.57 13.49
C SER A 234 3.28 -14.19 13.95
N CYS A 235 1.98 -14.03 14.24
CA CYS A 235 1.36 -12.72 14.40
C CYS A 235 0.87 -12.41 15.82
N SER A 236 1.26 -11.25 16.35
CA SER A 236 0.65 -10.65 17.55
C SER A 236 -0.46 -9.64 17.24
N THR A 237 -0.54 -9.14 15.99
CA THR A 237 -1.57 -8.20 15.50
C THR A 237 -1.74 -8.27 13.97
N GLY A 238 -2.74 -9.03 13.50
CA GLY A 238 -3.18 -9.17 12.09
C GLY A 238 -2.41 -10.26 11.31
N LEU A 239 -2.82 -10.86 10.19
CA LEU A 239 -4.12 -11.11 9.57
C LEU A 239 -3.91 -11.96 8.29
N VAL A 240 -4.71 -13.01 8.07
CA VAL A 240 -4.72 -13.92 6.90
C VAL A 240 -5.19 -13.28 5.59
N GLN A 241 -4.30 -13.26 4.59
CA GLN A 241 -4.61 -13.05 3.17
C GLN A 241 -5.37 -14.28 2.64
N THR A 242 -6.60 -14.10 2.18
CA THR A 242 -7.46 -15.25 1.86
C THR A 242 -7.85 -15.27 0.39
N ARG A 243 -6.91 -15.66 -0.49
CA ARG A 243 -7.30 -16.16 -1.81
C ARG A 243 -8.33 -17.29 -1.68
N ALA A 244 -8.13 -18.15 -0.67
CA ALA A 244 -9.05 -19.23 -0.32
C ALA A 244 -10.45 -18.76 0.13
N PHE A 245 -10.61 -17.54 0.67
CA PHE A 245 -11.92 -17.01 1.07
C PHE A 245 -12.82 -16.80 -0.13
N TRP A 246 -12.26 -16.23 -1.21
CA TRP A 246 -13.01 -16.01 -2.43
C TRP A 246 -13.49 -17.33 -3.05
N ASP A 247 -12.63 -18.36 -3.04
CA ASP A 247 -12.92 -19.67 -3.61
C ASP A 247 -13.92 -20.48 -2.76
N THR A 248 -13.66 -20.60 -1.46
CA THR A 248 -14.38 -21.55 -0.59
C THR A 248 -15.53 -20.93 0.19
N GLY A 249 -15.60 -19.59 0.30
CA GLY A 249 -16.63 -18.88 1.04
C GLY A 249 -16.67 -19.15 2.54
N THR A 250 -15.74 -19.96 3.03
CA THR A 250 -15.68 -20.36 4.42
C THR A 250 -14.43 -19.76 5.00
N VAL A 251 -14.60 -19.03 6.10
CA VAL A 251 -13.46 -18.70 6.92
C VAL A 251 -13.70 -19.11 8.35
N LYS A 252 -12.74 -19.85 8.89
CA LYS A 252 -12.64 -20.12 10.32
C LYS A 252 -11.77 -19.05 10.93
N TRP A 253 -12.42 -18.09 11.55
CA TRP A 253 -11.78 -17.00 12.27
C TRP A 253 -11.86 -17.30 13.76
N GLU A 254 -10.73 -17.44 14.45
CA GLU A 254 -10.78 -17.59 15.91
C GLU A 254 -11.05 -16.24 16.60
N VAL A 255 -10.36 -15.13 16.27
CA VAL A 255 -10.82 -13.71 16.39
C VAL A 255 -9.83 -12.77 15.67
N PRO A 256 -10.03 -12.33 14.42
CA PRO A 256 -9.13 -11.35 13.80
C PRO A 256 -9.60 -9.92 14.11
N HIS A 257 -8.65 -9.02 14.43
CA HIS A 257 -8.95 -7.61 14.72
C HIS A 257 -9.41 -6.82 13.47
N PHE A 258 -9.05 -7.28 12.27
CA PHE A 258 -9.55 -6.75 10.99
C PHE A 258 -9.65 -7.90 9.97
N VAL A 259 -9.88 -7.65 8.69
CA VAL A 259 -9.79 -8.54 7.51
C VAL A 259 -9.17 -7.75 6.37
N TYR A 260 -8.15 -8.29 5.74
CA TYR A 260 -7.50 -7.81 4.52
C TYR A 260 -7.68 -8.87 3.43
N ALA A 261 -8.14 -8.43 2.27
CA ALA A 261 -8.17 -9.28 1.10
C ALA A 261 -7.94 -8.44 -0.16
N GLU A 262 -7.10 -8.95 -1.05
CA GLU A 262 -7.11 -8.53 -2.45
C GLU A 262 -8.33 -9.17 -3.12
N VAL A 263 -9.16 -8.36 -3.80
CA VAL A 263 -10.34 -8.81 -4.53
C VAL A 263 -9.91 -9.33 -5.90
N PRO A 264 -10.11 -10.63 -6.22
CA PRO A 264 -9.72 -11.18 -7.51
C PRO A 264 -10.40 -10.44 -8.67
N PRO A 265 -9.64 -10.00 -9.69
CA PRO A 265 -10.19 -9.16 -10.75
C PRO A 265 -11.37 -9.77 -11.51
N GLY A 266 -11.36 -11.10 -11.69
CA GLY A 266 -12.32 -11.82 -12.51
C GLY A 266 -13.60 -12.27 -11.79
N LEU A 267 -13.77 -11.99 -10.49
CA LEU A 267 -14.97 -12.39 -9.78
C LEU A 267 -16.18 -11.57 -10.20
N GLN A 268 -17.36 -12.20 -10.17
CA GLN A 268 -18.62 -11.51 -10.43
C GLN A 268 -18.99 -10.60 -9.25
N PRO A 269 -19.52 -9.40 -9.50
CA PRO A 269 -19.89 -8.46 -8.44
C PRO A 269 -20.83 -9.04 -7.39
N GLU A 270 -21.81 -9.83 -7.80
CA GLU A 270 -22.79 -10.45 -6.91
C GLU A 270 -22.10 -11.41 -5.93
N LEU A 271 -21.16 -12.21 -6.42
CA LEU A 271 -20.39 -13.13 -5.59
C LEU A 271 -19.45 -12.38 -4.64
N VAL A 272 -18.83 -11.28 -5.09
CA VAL A 272 -18.02 -10.42 -4.21
C VAL A 272 -18.87 -9.86 -3.08
N LEU A 273 -20.04 -9.30 -3.38
CA LEU A 273 -20.95 -8.74 -2.39
C LEU A 273 -21.49 -9.80 -1.43
N GLU A 274 -21.84 -10.99 -1.92
CA GLU A 274 -22.26 -12.12 -1.11
C GLU A 274 -21.16 -12.52 -0.10
N ARG A 275 -19.92 -12.65 -0.58
CA ARG A 275 -18.75 -12.96 0.26
C ARG A 275 -18.51 -11.88 1.31
N LEU A 276 -18.56 -10.60 0.93
CA LEU A 276 -18.38 -9.49 1.87
C LEU A 276 -19.51 -9.41 2.90
N ALA A 277 -20.75 -9.76 2.53
CA ALA A 277 -21.85 -9.84 3.49
C ALA A 277 -21.58 -10.91 4.56
N SER A 278 -21.01 -12.05 4.18
CA SER A 278 -20.63 -13.11 5.13
C SER A 278 -19.57 -12.68 6.15
N LEU A 279 -18.75 -11.66 5.84
CA LEU A 279 -17.75 -11.10 6.76
C LEU A 279 -18.36 -10.09 7.75
N LYS A 280 -19.44 -9.42 7.37
CA LYS A 280 -20.01 -8.30 8.14
C LYS A 280 -21.11 -8.73 9.12
N GLY A 281 -21.65 -9.93 8.94
CA GLY A 281 -22.74 -10.49 9.75
C GLY A 281 -24.09 -9.86 9.45
#